data_AF-A0A4Y1WQE6-F1
#
_entry.id   AF-A0A4Y1WQE6-F1
#
_cell.length_a   1.000
_cell.length_b   1.000
_cell.length_c   1.000
_cell.angle_alpha   90.00
_cell.angle_beta   90.00
_cell.angle_gamma   90.00
#
_symmetry.space_group_name_H-M   'P 1'
#
loop_
_entity.id
_entity.type
_entity.pdbx_description
1 polymer ?
#
loop_
_entity_poly.entity_id
_entity_poly.type
_entity_poly.pdbx_seq_one_letter_code
_entity_poly.pdbx_strand_id
1 'polypeptide(L)'
;MGTWGSGIYENDSTRDYIDGIIDNISNAVRDIVKRDYMLLHAGMPQSDLFMCYIDLLNAICSRHDLYTSLPDAEVVRKWKAKYMEVWEFTVGECDPAEDYRRERAVVLNESFDNLIALASKKNESTKL
;
A
#
# COMPACT_ATOMS: atom_id res chain seq x y z
N MET A 1 -4.88 -31.49 -8.41
CA MET A 1 -3.87 -31.20 -9.47
C MET A 1 -3.52 -29.74 -9.32
N GLY A 2 -2.26 -29.39 -9.08
CA GLY A 2 -1.85 -28.01 -8.85
C GLY A 2 -1.77 -27.24 -10.16
N THR A 3 -2.55 -26.17 -10.28
CA THR A 3 -2.47 -25.20 -11.37
C THR A 3 -1.24 -24.33 -11.12
N TRP A 4 -0.21 -24.46 -11.97
CA TRP A 4 0.97 -23.60 -11.91
C TRP A 4 0.70 -22.26 -12.62
N GLY A 5 1.45 -21.23 -12.24
CA GLY A 5 1.27 -19.88 -12.79
C GLY A 5 0.09 -19.17 -12.15
N SER A 6 -0.81 -18.64 -12.98
CA SER A 6 -1.88 -17.73 -12.58
C SER A 6 -2.93 -18.43 -11.68
N GLY A 7 -3.22 -19.70 -11.96
CA GLY A 7 -4.16 -20.52 -11.19
C GLY A 7 -3.61 -21.06 -9.86
N ILE A 8 -2.38 -20.69 -9.45
CA ILE A 8 -1.81 -21.17 -8.18
C ILE A 8 -2.72 -20.85 -7.00
N TYR A 9 -3.33 -19.66 -7.00
CA TYR A 9 -4.19 -19.17 -5.92
C TYR A 9 -5.60 -19.76 -5.92
N GLU A 10 -5.95 -20.64 -6.87
CA GLU A 10 -7.16 -21.48 -6.80
C GLU A 10 -7.00 -22.61 -5.78
N ASN A 11 -5.76 -22.89 -5.35
CA ASN A 11 -5.48 -23.81 -4.26
C ASN A 11 -5.63 -23.09 -2.91
N ASP A 12 -6.61 -23.51 -2.11
CA ASP A 12 -6.93 -22.94 -0.80
C ASP A 12 -5.69 -22.76 0.10
N SER A 13 -4.79 -23.74 0.18
CA SER A 13 -3.60 -23.63 1.03
C SER A 13 -2.64 -22.53 0.59
N THR A 14 -2.49 -22.32 -0.73
CA THR A 14 -1.68 -21.21 -1.24
C THR A 14 -2.42 -19.87 -1.13
N ARG A 15 -3.76 -19.90 -1.22
CA ARG A 15 -4.61 -18.73 -1.05
C ARG A 15 -4.52 -18.20 0.38
N ASP A 16 -4.72 -19.07 1.36
CA ASP A 16 -4.59 -18.75 2.78
C ASP A 16 -3.20 -18.19 3.10
N TYR A 17 -2.15 -18.75 2.50
CA TYR A 17 -0.79 -18.29 2.72
C TYR A 17 -0.56 -16.88 2.17
N ILE A 18 -0.99 -16.60 0.93
CA ILE A 18 -0.81 -15.26 0.34
C ILE A 18 -1.70 -14.22 1.03
N ASP A 19 -2.90 -14.59 1.44
CA ASP A 19 -3.81 -13.72 2.21
C ASP A 19 -3.17 -13.35 3.55
N GLY A 20 -2.55 -14.31 4.24
CA GLY A 20 -1.76 -14.04 5.45
C GLY A 20 -0.58 -13.10 5.23
N ILE A 21 0.09 -13.16 4.06
CA ILE A 21 1.16 -12.21 3.70
C ILE A 21 0.58 -10.81 3.50
N ILE A 22 -0.53 -10.68 2.75
CA ILE A 22 -1.20 -9.39 2.50
C ILE A 22 -1.65 -8.76 3.83
N ASP A 23 -2.22 -9.55 4.73
CA ASP A 23 -2.63 -9.10 6.06
C ASP A 23 -1.44 -8.64 6.90
N ASN A 24 -0.33 -9.39 6.90
CA ASN A 24 0.87 -9.02 7.65
C ASN A 24 1.47 -7.70 7.15
N ILE A 25 1.56 -7.50 5.84
CA ILE A 25 2.04 -6.24 5.26
C ILE A 25 1.07 -5.11 5.59
N SER A 26 -0.24 -5.34 5.46
CA SER A 26 -1.27 -4.36 5.81
C SER A 26 -1.23 -3.96 7.28
N ASN A 27 -0.94 -4.91 8.19
CA ASN A 27 -0.78 -4.63 9.61
C ASN A 27 0.49 -3.81 9.90
N ALA A 28 1.60 -4.10 9.23
CA ALA A 28 2.81 -3.28 9.33
C ALA A 28 2.55 -1.83 8.92
N VAL A 29 1.82 -1.62 7.81
CA VAL A 29 1.39 -0.29 7.36
C VAL A 29 0.51 0.40 8.41
N ARG A 30 -0.48 -0.30 8.98
CA ARG A 30 -1.35 0.25 10.04
C ARG A 30 -0.55 0.65 11.28
N ASP A 31 0.42 -0.17 11.68
CA ASP A 31 1.21 0.09 12.88
C ASP A 31 2.14 1.30 12.69
N ILE A 32 2.70 1.49 11.51
CA ILE A 32 3.48 2.70 11.19
C ILE A 32 2.56 3.93 11.19
N VAL A 33 1.40 3.88 10.52
CA VAL A 33 0.43 5.00 10.49
C VAL A 33 -0.05 5.38 11.89
N LYS A 34 -0.21 4.41 12.80
CA LYS A 34 -0.59 4.66 14.20
C LYS A 34 0.50 5.32 15.03
N ARG A 35 1.79 5.10 14.72
CA ARG A 35 2.93 5.51 15.56
C ARG A 35 3.42 6.95 15.33
N ASP A 36 2.52 7.80 14.86
CA ASP A 36 2.67 9.25 14.72
C ASP A 36 3.81 9.72 13.80
N TYR A 37 3.90 11.04 13.64
CA TYR A 37 4.68 11.82 12.66
C TYR A 37 6.13 11.35 12.40
N MET A 38 6.83 10.84 13.42
CA MET A 38 8.28 10.64 13.37
C MET A 38 8.71 9.51 12.41
N LEU A 39 7.93 8.42 12.31
CA LEU A 39 8.30 7.30 11.44
C LEU A 39 8.02 7.57 9.95
N LEU A 40 7.12 8.51 9.67
CA LEU A 40 6.71 8.87 8.31
C LEU A 40 7.51 10.04 7.73
N HIS A 41 8.32 10.70 8.56
CA HIS A 41 9.18 11.80 8.14
C HIS A 41 10.00 11.44 6.90
N ALA A 42 10.04 12.33 5.90
CA ALA A 42 10.60 12.07 4.57
C ALA A 42 12.07 11.60 4.57
N GLY A 43 12.88 12.08 5.52
CA GLY A 43 14.29 11.67 5.69
C GLY A 43 14.52 10.40 6.51
N MET A 44 13.47 9.72 6.99
CA MET A 44 13.62 8.54 7.85
C MET A 44 13.55 7.24 7.03
N PRO A 45 14.44 6.25 7.30
CA PRO A 45 14.40 4.95 6.63
C PRO A 45 13.04 4.23 6.75
N GLN A 46 12.30 4.49 7.82
CA GLN A 46 10.97 3.91 8.03
C GLN A 46 9.94 4.44 7.03
N SER A 47 10.12 5.66 6.50
CA SER A 47 9.27 6.21 5.45
C SER A 47 9.51 5.51 4.10
N ASP A 48 10.76 5.15 3.80
CA ASP A 48 11.10 4.33 2.63
C ASP A 48 10.52 2.91 2.75
N LEU A 49 10.67 2.28 3.92
CA LEU A 49 10.08 0.97 4.19
C LEU A 49 8.56 1.01 4.11
N PHE A 50 7.93 2.09 4.55
CA PHE A 50 6.51 2.30 4.41
C PHE A 50 6.08 2.24 2.94
N MET A 51 6.76 2.98 2.06
CA MET A 51 6.46 2.96 0.62
C MET A 51 6.79 1.63 -0.04
N CYS A 52 7.80 0.91 0.44
CA CYS A 52 8.07 -0.47 0.03
C CYS A 52 6.88 -1.40 0.32
N TYR A 53 6.23 -1.26 1.48
CA TYR A 53 5.01 -2.04 1.76
C TYR A 53 3.86 -1.68 0.80
N ILE A 54 3.68 -0.40 0.48
CA ILE A 54 2.66 0.03 -0.49
C ILE A 54 2.93 -0.54 -1.89
N ASP A 55 4.19 -0.52 -2.33
CA ASP A 55 4.60 -1.11 -3.62
C ASP A 55 4.37 -2.63 -3.65
N LEU A 56 4.77 -3.34 -2.60
CA LEU A 56 4.53 -4.79 -2.50
C LEU A 56 3.03 -5.13 -2.52
N LEU A 57 2.20 -4.37 -1.82
CA LEU A 57 0.75 -4.55 -1.86
C LEU A 57 0.20 -4.33 -3.28
N ASN A 58 0.63 -3.29 -3.99
CA ASN A 58 0.25 -3.08 -5.39
C ASN A 58 0.68 -4.24 -6.30
N ALA A 59 1.93 -4.70 -6.17
CA ALA A 59 2.49 -5.76 -6.99
C ALA A 59 1.81 -7.12 -6.77
N ILE A 60 1.45 -7.43 -5.52
CA ILE A 60 0.75 -8.67 -5.16
C ILE A 60 -0.73 -8.57 -5.55
N CYS A 61 -1.42 -7.52 -5.10
CA CYS A 61 -2.87 -7.42 -5.20
C CYS A 61 -3.38 -7.04 -6.61
N SER A 62 -2.48 -6.61 -7.50
CA SER A 62 -2.81 -6.44 -8.93
C SER A 62 -2.97 -7.77 -9.67
N ARG A 63 -2.57 -8.90 -9.06
CA ARG A 63 -2.73 -10.24 -9.63
C ARG A 63 -4.10 -10.81 -9.26
N HIS A 64 -4.79 -11.36 -10.26
CA HIS A 64 -6.07 -12.06 -10.08
C HIS A 64 -7.06 -11.25 -9.21
N ASP A 65 -7.66 -11.93 -8.24
CA ASP A 65 -8.58 -11.43 -7.23
C ASP A 65 -7.89 -11.30 -5.86
N LEU A 66 -6.56 -11.24 -5.79
CA LEU A 66 -5.84 -11.09 -4.52
C LEU A 66 -6.14 -9.77 -3.82
N TYR A 67 -6.65 -8.77 -4.55
CA TYR A 67 -7.13 -7.52 -3.98
C TYR A 67 -8.28 -7.69 -2.96
N THR A 68 -8.99 -8.81 -2.94
CA THR A 68 -10.07 -9.04 -1.95
C THR A 68 -9.54 -9.12 -0.52
N SER A 69 -8.25 -9.39 -0.34
CA SER A 69 -7.58 -9.47 0.96
C SER A 69 -7.04 -8.11 1.43
N LEU A 70 -7.11 -7.07 0.58
CA LEU A 70 -6.77 -5.71 1.00
C LEU A 70 -7.76 -5.16 2.05
N PRO A 71 -7.33 -4.24 2.91
CA PRO A 71 -8.24 -3.41 3.70
C PRO A 71 -9.22 -2.65 2.81
N ASP A 72 -10.34 -2.23 3.40
CA ASP A 72 -11.31 -1.39 2.69
C ASP A 72 -10.65 -0.14 2.11
N ALA A 73 -11.11 0.29 0.93
CA ALA A 73 -10.56 1.47 0.26
C ALA A 73 -10.49 2.71 1.16
N GLU A 74 -11.43 2.87 2.09
CA GLU A 74 -11.43 3.98 3.05
C GLU A 74 -10.27 3.92 4.05
N VAL A 75 -9.84 2.73 4.45
CA VAL A 75 -8.65 2.54 5.28
C VAL A 75 -7.40 2.95 4.49
N VAL A 76 -7.30 2.54 3.22
CA VAL A 76 -6.17 2.90 2.35
C VAL A 76 -6.13 4.41 2.07
N ARG A 77 -7.28 5.07 1.89
CA ARG A 77 -7.36 6.54 1.77
C ARG A 77 -6.82 7.25 3.01
N LYS A 78 -7.10 6.73 4.21
CA LYS A 78 -6.55 7.28 5.46
C LYS A 78 -5.03 7.11 5.53
N TRP A 79 -4.49 6.00 5.03
CA TRP A 79 -3.04 5.84 4.92
C TRP A 79 -2.42 6.86 3.98
N LYS A 80 -3.00 7.05 2.78
CA LYS A 80 -2.57 8.07 1.82
C LYS A 80 -2.57 9.46 2.46
N ALA A 81 -3.70 9.84 3.07
CA ALA A 81 -3.85 11.16 3.68
C ALA A 81 -2.79 11.41 4.75
N LYS A 82 -2.60 10.46 5.67
CA LYS A 82 -1.60 10.61 6.75
C LYS A 82 -0.17 10.63 6.22
N TYR A 83 0.17 9.76 5.28
CA TYR A 83 1.52 9.71 4.70
C TYR A 83 1.84 11.00 3.94
N MET A 84 0.94 11.42 3.05
CA MET A 84 1.14 12.63 2.23
C MET A 84 1.21 13.88 3.10
N GLU A 85 0.35 14.01 4.13
CA GLU A 85 0.42 15.12 5.09
C GLU A 85 1.81 15.23 5.74
N VAL A 86 2.33 14.13 6.27
CA VAL A 86 3.65 14.12 6.94
C VAL A 86 4.78 14.34 5.93
N TRP A 87 4.73 13.67 4.78
CA TRP A 87 5.77 13.79 3.78
C TRP A 87 5.84 15.21 3.23
N GLU A 88 4.72 15.84 2.88
CA GLU A 88 4.68 17.21 2.36
C GLU A 88 5.22 18.24 3.36
N PHE A 89 4.95 18.04 4.65
CA PHE A 89 5.44 18.90 5.72
C PHE A 89 6.95 18.73 5.97
N THR A 90 7.44 17.49 5.97
CA THR A 90 8.82 17.17 6.39
C THR A 90 9.83 17.18 5.26
N VAL A 91 9.40 16.98 4.00
CA VAL A 91 10.33 16.87 2.88
C VAL A 91 11.17 18.12 2.70
N GLY A 92 10.68 19.31 3.07
CA GLY A 92 11.46 20.55 3.03
C GLY A 92 12.67 20.56 3.96
N GLU A 93 12.60 19.83 5.08
CA GLU A 93 13.72 19.69 6.04
C GLU A 93 14.87 18.86 5.48
N CYS A 94 14.61 18.10 4.41
CA CYS A 94 15.60 17.28 3.71
C CYS A 94 16.31 18.03 2.57
N ASP A 95 16.04 19.33 2.39
CA ASP A 95 16.60 20.19 1.33
C ASP A 95 16.56 19.56 -0.09
N PRO A 96 15.40 19.08 -0.56
CA PRO A 96 15.26 18.45 -1.86
C PRO A 96 15.35 19.49 -2.97
N ALA A 97 15.82 19.07 -4.14
CA ALA A 97 15.60 19.83 -5.36
C ALA A 97 14.08 19.95 -5.65
N GLU A 98 13.65 21.09 -6.21
CA GLU A 98 12.22 21.39 -6.43
C GLU A 98 11.56 20.39 -7.40
N ASP A 99 12.28 20.01 -8.45
CA ASP A 99 11.89 18.98 -9.41
C ASP A 99 11.73 17.61 -8.74
N TYR A 100 12.69 17.21 -7.90
CA TYR A 100 12.61 15.98 -7.11
C TYR A 100 11.35 15.95 -6.24
N ARG A 101 11.04 17.05 -5.52
CA ARG A 101 9.85 17.12 -4.68
C ARG A 101 8.58 16.94 -5.52
N ARG A 102 8.46 17.63 -6.64
CA ARG A 102 7.28 17.55 -7.51
C ARG A 102 7.12 16.15 -8.11
N GLU A 103 8.17 15.59 -8.68
CA GLU A 103 8.15 14.26 -9.30
C GLU A 103 7.85 13.17 -8.28
N ARG A 104 8.47 13.26 -7.09
CA ARG A 104 8.20 12.31 -6.02
C ARG A 104 6.75 12.37 -5.55
N ALA A 105 6.17 13.56 -5.42
CA ALA A 105 4.76 13.70 -5.04
C ALA A 105 3.82 12.99 -6.03
N VAL A 106 4.12 13.03 -7.33
CA VAL A 106 3.36 12.30 -8.37
C VAL A 106 3.46 10.80 -8.13
N VAL A 107 4.67 10.26 -7.99
CA VAL A 107 4.90 8.82 -7.77
C VAL A 107 4.20 8.32 -6.51
N LEU A 108 4.28 9.08 -5.41
CA LEU A 108 3.62 8.74 -4.15
C LEU A 108 2.09 8.71 -4.31
N ASN A 109 1.51 9.73 -4.94
CA ASN A 109 0.07 9.78 -5.20
C ASN A 109 -0.39 8.61 -6.07
N GLU A 110 0.29 8.34 -7.18
CA GLU A 110 -0.02 7.24 -8.09
C GLU A 110 0.04 5.88 -7.38
N SER A 111 1.04 5.67 -6.52
CA SER A 111 1.21 4.44 -5.75
C SER A 111 -0.01 4.17 -4.85
N PHE A 112 -0.50 5.19 -4.16
CA PHE A 112 -1.70 5.04 -3.33
C PHE A 112 -2.98 4.97 -4.16
N ASP A 113 -3.10 5.73 -5.25
CA ASP A 113 -4.30 5.74 -6.08
C ASP A 113 -4.51 4.38 -6.77
N ASN A 114 -3.44 3.74 -7.20
CA ASN A 114 -3.47 2.36 -7.70
C ASN A 114 -3.97 1.38 -6.61
N LEU A 115 -3.46 1.50 -5.38
CA LEU A 115 -3.86 0.62 -4.29
C LEU A 115 -5.32 0.86 -3.86
N ILE A 116 -5.76 2.12 -3.84
CA ILE A 116 -7.15 2.50 -3.57
C ILE A 116 -8.08 1.95 -4.66
N ALA A 117 -7.67 1.98 -5.94
CA ALA A 117 -8.44 1.40 -7.02
C ALA A 117 -8.62 -0.11 -6.83
N LEU A 118 -7.55 -0.84 -6.47
CA LEU A 118 -7.63 -2.27 -6.16
C LEU A 118 -8.57 -2.54 -4.97
N ALA A 119 -8.42 -1.80 -3.87
CA ALA A 119 -9.30 -1.93 -2.70
C ALA A 119 -10.76 -1.52 -3.00
N SER A 120 -11.00 -0.66 -3.98
CA SER A 120 -12.35 -0.25 -4.38
C SER A 120 -13.07 -1.34 -5.18
N LYS A 121 -12.35 -2.10 -6.01
CA LYS A 121 -12.91 -3.28 -6.70
C LYS A 121 -13.52 -4.28 -5.73
N LYS A 122 -12.84 -4.53 -4.60
CA LYS A 122 -13.36 -5.35 -3.49
C LYS A 122 -14.71 -4.82 -2.99
N ASN A 123 -14.79 -3.52 -2.70
CA ASN A 123 -16.00 -2.91 -2.15
C ASN A 123 -17.19 -2.95 -3.11
N GLU A 124 -16.95 -2.95 -4.42
CA GLU A 124 -17.98 -3.09 -5.44
C GLU A 124 -18.46 -4.55 -5.55
N SER A 125 -17.54 -5.52 -5.50
CA SER A 125 -17.87 -6.94 -5.50
C SER A 125 -18.71 -7.39 -4.29
N THR A 126 -18.55 -6.77 -3.12
CA THR A 126 -19.30 -7.11 -1.89
C THR A 126 -20.71 -6.49 -1.84
N LYS A 127 -21.06 -5.58 -2.75
CA LYS A 127 -22.37 -4.90 -2.77
C LYS A 127 -23.41 -5.57 -3.67
N LEU A 128 -22.99 -6.55 -4.49
CA LEU A 128 -23.84 -7.38 -5.35
C LEU A 128 -24.25 -8.66 -4.62
#